data_AF-A0A7X3DJT0-F1
#
_entry.id   AF-A0A7X3DJT0-F1
#
_cell.length_a   1.000
_cell.length_b   1.000
_cell.length_c   1.000
_cell.angle_alpha   90.00
_cell.angle_beta   90.00
_cell.angle_gamma   90.00
#
_symmetry.space_group_name_H-M   'P 1'
#
loop_
_entity.id
_entity.type
_entity.pdbx_description
1 polymer ?
#
loop_
_entity_poly.entity_id
_entity_poly.type
_entity_poly.pdbx_seq_one_letter_code
_entity_poly.pdbx_strand_id
1 'polypeptide(L)'
;MNTAPLPLLDEKAFRQMCHTLSRKNGGAVTEVDTDTAARNFYSAKLSRYDQPVFLLQNIHYPYAAFAQRDTSGGFIWISQPEWLQLPEGSVRFLSPSELTRD
;
A
#
# COMPACT_ATOMS: atom_id res chain seq x y z
N MET A 1 17.33 15.03 23.40
CA MET A 1 16.95 14.84 22.00
C MET A 1 15.43 14.69 21.96
N ASN A 2 14.72 15.72 21.51
CA ASN A 2 13.26 15.73 21.49
C ASN A 2 12.79 15.01 20.21
N THR A 3 12.71 13.69 20.27
CA THR A 3 12.09 12.92 19.19
C THR A 3 10.59 13.06 19.36
N ALA A 4 10.00 14.12 18.80
CA ALA A 4 8.55 14.20 18.70
C ALA A 4 8.05 12.92 17.99
N PRO A 5 6.96 12.29 18.47
CA PRO A 5 6.43 11.10 17.83
C PRO A 5 6.12 11.44 16.36
N LEU A 6 6.60 10.60 15.44
CA LEU A 6 6.33 10.77 14.02
C LEU A 6 4.81 10.82 13.81
N PRO A 7 4.31 11.70 12.94
CA PRO A 7 2.89 11.77 12.65
C PRO A 7 2.41 10.40 12.18
N LEU A 8 1.30 9.92 12.74
CA LEU A 8 0.67 8.68 12.31
C LEU A 8 -0.36 9.02 11.24
N LEU A 9 -0.22 8.40 10.06
CA LEU A 9 -1.20 8.52 9.00
C LEU A 9 -2.50 7.81 9.41
N ASP A 10 -3.60 8.47 9.10
CA ASP A 10 -4.94 8.05 9.49
C ASP A 10 -5.35 6.76 8.78
N GLU A 11 -5.76 5.76 9.56
CA GLU A 11 -6.23 4.46 9.06
C GLU A 11 -7.42 4.61 8.11
N LYS A 12 -8.37 5.51 8.44
CA LYS A 12 -9.58 5.71 7.65
C LYS A 12 -9.24 6.33 6.30
N ALA A 13 -8.27 7.23 6.24
CA ALA A 13 -7.73 7.76 4.98
C ALA A 13 -7.12 6.65 4.11
N PHE A 14 -6.33 5.73 4.69
CA PHE A 14 -5.80 4.57 3.97
C PHE A 14 -6.92 3.68 3.40
N ARG A 15 -7.92 3.34 4.23
CA ARG A 15 -9.08 2.53 3.80
C ARG A 15 -9.84 3.20 2.66
N GLN A 16 -10.11 4.50 2.79
CA GLN A 16 -10.77 5.29 1.74
C GLN A 16 -9.97 5.30 0.44
N MET A 17 -8.64 5.45 0.51
CA MET A 17 -7.76 5.36 -0.65
C MET A 17 -7.88 3.98 -1.32
N CYS A 18 -7.84 2.89 -0.56
CA CYS A 18 -7.97 1.52 -1.09
C CYS A 18 -9.31 1.28 -1.79
N HIS A 19 -10.41 1.71 -1.18
CA HIS A 19 -11.75 1.59 -1.77
C HIS A 19 -11.92 2.46 -3.01
N THR A 20 -11.32 3.65 -3.02
CA THR A 20 -11.35 4.56 -4.18
C THR A 20 -10.55 3.97 -5.34
N LEU A 21 -9.34 3.49 -5.07
CA LEU A 21 -8.45 2.85 -6.04
C LEU A 21 -9.10 1.62 -6.67
N SER A 22 -9.62 0.71 -5.85
CA SER A 22 -10.28 -0.50 -6.35
C SER A 22 -11.50 -0.15 -7.20
N ARG A 23 -12.41 0.70 -6.70
CA ARG A 23 -13.62 1.10 -7.44
C ARG A 23 -13.29 1.78 -8.78
N LYS A 24 -12.35 2.75 -8.80
CA LYS A 24 -11.95 3.46 -10.02
C LYS A 24 -11.40 2.51 -11.09
N ASN A 25 -10.75 1.43 -10.66
CA ASN A 25 -10.12 0.46 -11.55
C ASN A 25 -10.97 -0.81 -11.78
N GLY A 26 -12.24 -0.82 -11.36
CA GLY A 26 -13.14 -1.97 -11.53
C GLY A 26 -12.75 -3.22 -10.71
N GLY A 27 -11.99 -3.04 -9.64
CA GLY A 27 -11.61 -4.08 -8.69
C GLY A 27 -12.33 -3.96 -7.35
N ALA A 28 -11.90 -4.77 -6.39
CA ALA A 28 -12.40 -4.76 -5.02
C ALA A 28 -11.24 -4.82 -4.01
N VAL A 29 -11.48 -4.30 -2.80
CA VAL A 29 -10.61 -4.54 -1.65
C VAL A 29 -11.06 -5.85 -1.01
N THR A 30 -10.15 -6.81 -0.89
CA THR A 30 -10.44 -8.17 -0.40
C THR A 30 -9.82 -8.46 0.96
N GLU A 31 -8.80 -7.70 1.35
CA GLU A 31 -8.13 -7.78 2.65
C GLU A 31 -7.67 -6.38 3.03
N VAL A 32 -7.78 -6.01 4.29
CA VAL A 32 -7.19 -4.80 4.85
C VAL A 32 -6.61 -5.18 6.20
N ASP A 33 -5.34 -4.87 6.38
CA ASP A 33 -4.63 -5.10 7.62
C ASP A 33 -3.90 -3.81 8.02
N THR A 34 -4.44 -3.18 9.06
CA THR A 34 -3.99 -1.90 9.60
C THR A 34 -3.30 -2.05 10.95
N ASP A 35 -3.10 -3.29 11.42
CA ASP A 35 -2.33 -3.56 12.62
C ASP A 35 -0.84 -3.26 12.35
N THR A 36 -0.26 -2.40 13.16
CA THR A 36 1.13 -1.94 13.05
C THR A 36 2.00 -2.41 14.21
N ALA A 37 1.49 -3.27 15.09
CA ALA A 37 2.21 -3.73 16.28
C ALA A 37 3.59 -4.34 15.96
N ALA A 38 3.74 -4.96 14.79
CA ALA A 38 4.99 -5.57 14.32
C ALA A 38 5.57 -4.95 13.04
N ARG A 39 4.97 -3.87 12.50
CA ARG A 39 5.38 -3.30 11.20
C ARG A 39 5.01 -1.83 11.06
N ASN A 40 5.70 -1.13 10.17
CA ASN A 40 5.52 0.32 9.95
C ASN A 40 4.63 0.66 8.74
N PHE A 41 3.79 -0.26 8.29
CA PHE A 41 2.91 -0.05 7.15
C PHE A 41 1.52 -0.66 7.36
N TYR A 42 0.51 0.00 6.81
CA TYR A 42 -0.78 -0.62 6.53
C TYR A 42 -0.69 -1.40 5.22
N SER A 43 -1.49 -2.46 5.10
CA SER A 43 -1.57 -3.25 3.87
C SER A 43 -3.02 -3.49 3.47
N ALA A 44 -3.27 -3.54 2.17
CA ALA A 44 -4.57 -3.91 1.63
C ALA A 44 -4.39 -4.72 0.34
N LYS A 45 -5.18 -5.78 0.20
CA LYS A 45 -5.23 -6.59 -1.01
C LYS A 45 -6.31 -6.07 -1.94
N LEU A 46 -5.88 -5.53 -3.07
CA LEU A 46 -6.74 -5.13 -4.17
C LEU A 46 -6.80 -6.27 -5.18
N SER A 47 -7.98 -6.62 -5.67
CA SER A 47 -8.16 -7.66 -6.68
C SER A 47 -9.02 -7.17 -7.83
N ARG A 48 -8.58 -7.48 -9.05
CA ARG A 48 -9.33 -7.27 -10.29
C ARG A 48 -9.17 -8.51 -11.15
N TYR A 49 -10.28 -9.14 -11.57
CA TYR A 49 -10.27 -10.38 -12.39
C TYR A 49 -9.30 -11.46 -11.88
N ASP A 50 -9.28 -11.70 -10.58
CA ASP A 50 -8.40 -12.67 -9.91
C ASP A 50 -6.89 -12.37 -10.02
N GLN A 51 -6.53 -11.12 -10.29
CA GLN A 51 -5.16 -10.61 -10.21
C GLN A 51 -4.98 -9.82 -8.91
N PRO A 52 -4.54 -10.47 -7.81
CA PRO A 52 -4.33 -9.78 -6.55
C PRO A 52 -3.04 -8.95 -6.57
N VAL A 53 -3.13 -7.74 -6.05
CA VAL A 53 -1.99 -6.88 -5.71
C VAL A 53 -2.15 -6.35 -4.30
N PHE A 54 -1.07 -6.28 -3.55
CA PHE A 54 -1.04 -5.61 -2.26
C PHE A 54 -0.60 -4.17 -2.43
N LEU A 55 -1.34 -3.26 -1.80
CA LEU A 55 -0.95 -1.88 -1.58
C LEU A 55 -0.44 -1.75 -0.14
N LEU A 56 0.79 -1.26 0.01
CA LEU A 56 1.45 -1.06 1.29
C LEU A 56 1.68 0.43 1.48
N GLN A 57 1.16 1.03 2.55
CA GLN A 57 1.38 2.45 2.86
C GLN A 57 2.14 2.57 4.19
N ASN A 58 3.26 3.29 4.18
CA ASN A 58 3.98 3.58 5.41
C ASN A 58 3.12 4.41 6.37
N ILE A 59 3.17 4.12 7.66
CA ILE A 59 2.29 4.79 8.64
C ILE A 59 2.81 6.14 9.10
N HIS A 60 4.05 6.50 8.78
CA HIS A 60 4.69 7.74 9.20
C HIS A 60 4.97 8.71 8.06
N TYR A 61 5.08 8.18 6.84
CA TYR A 61 5.39 8.95 5.64
C TYR A 61 4.35 8.66 4.55
N PRO A 62 4.01 9.65 3.71
CA PRO A 62 3.04 9.47 2.63
C PRO A 62 3.66 8.71 1.45
N TYR A 63 4.29 7.58 1.72
CA TYR A 63 4.86 6.66 0.75
C TYR A 63 4.02 5.40 0.69
N ALA A 64 3.74 4.94 -0.52
CA ALA A 64 3.10 3.68 -0.76
C ALA A 64 3.87 2.86 -1.80
N ALA A 65 3.70 1.54 -1.78
CA ALA A 65 4.33 0.61 -2.70
C ALA A 65 3.36 -0.52 -3.06
N PHE A 66 3.62 -1.17 -4.19
CA PHE A 66 2.91 -2.36 -4.60
C PHE A 66 3.74 -3.61 -4.33
N ALA A 67 3.06 -4.69 -3.92
CA ALA A 67 3.70 -5.98 -3.73
C ALA A 67 2.76 -7.13 -4.14
N GLN A 68 3.36 -8.30 -4.33
CA GLN A 68 2.67 -9.58 -4.29
C GLN A 68 3.06 -10.34 -3.03
N ARG A 69 2.28 -11.38 -2.71
CA ARG A 69 2.59 -12.28 -1.60
C ARG A 69 3.21 -13.56 -2.16
N ASP A 70 4.35 -13.95 -1.62
CA ASP A 70 4.99 -15.22 -1.96
C ASP A 70 4.36 -16.41 -1.20
N THR A 71 4.86 -17.61 -1.45
CA THR A 71 4.37 -18.85 -0.82
C THR A 71 4.63 -18.92 0.68
N SER A 72 5.57 -18.13 1.20
CA SER A 72 5.88 -18.01 2.64
C SER A 72 5.03 -16.95 3.34
N GLY A 73 4.23 -16.18 2.59
CA GLY A 73 3.45 -15.06 3.11
C GLY A 73 4.20 -13.73 3.11
N GLY A 74 5.44 -13.71 2.63
CA GLY A 74 6.29 -12.53 2.48
C GLY A 74 5.87 -11.63 1.33
N PHE A 75 6.26 -10.36 1.37
CA PHE A 75 5.97 -9.39 0.31
C PHE A 75 7.13 -9.30 -0.69
N ILE A 76 6.81 -9.47 -1.98
CA ILE A 76 7.72 -9.22 -3.10
C ILE A 76 7.30 -7.90 -3.75
N TRP A 77 8.20 -6.92 -3.77
CA TRP A 77 7.95 -5.62 -4.40
C TRP A 77 7.72 -5.77 -5.89
N ILE A 78 6.69 -5.10 -6.41
CA ILE A 78 6.39 -5.06 -7.84
C ILE A 78 6.21 -3.62 -8.30
N SER A 79 6.38 -3.41 -9.61
CA SER A 79 5.96 -2.16 -10.24
C SER A 79 4.45 -1.98 -10.18
N GLN A 80 3.98 -0.75 -10.38
CA GLN A 80 2.55 -0.46 -10.50
C GLN A 80 1.90 -1.37 -11.55
N PRO A 81 0.81 -2.09 -11.21
CA PRO A 81 0.08 -2.90 -12.17
C PRO A 81 -0.50 -2.04 -13.30
N GLU A 82 -0.41 -2.49 -14.55
CA GLU A 82 -0.88 -1.73 -15.73
C GLU A 82 -2.37 -1.39 -15.66
N TRP A 83 -3.16 -2.27 -15.05
CA TRP A 83 -4.60 -2.09 -14.89
C TRP A 83 -4.98 -1.08 -13.81
N LEU A 84 -4.02 -0.65 -12.98
CA LEU A 84 -4.25 0.19 -11.81
C LEU A 84 -3.82 1.62 -12.11
N GLN A 85 -4.80 2.49 -12.28
CA GLN A 85 -4.64 3.93 -12.41
C GLN A 85 -4.55 4.55 -11.02
N LEU A 86 -3.42 5.21 -10.74
CA LEU A 86 -3.20 5.93 -9.49
C LEU A 86 -4.15 7.13 -9.34
N PRO A 87 -4.47 7.55 -8.11
CA PRO A 87 -5.10 8.83 -7.88
C PRO A 87 -4.05 9.94 -8.00
N GLU A 88 -4.42 11.10 -8.54
CA GLU A 88 -3.65 12.31 -8.27
C GLU A 88 -3.80 12.64 -6.78
N GLY A 89 -2.70 12.74 -6.04
CA GLY A 89 -2.79 12.92 -4.60
C GLY A 89 -1.45 13.04 -3.88
N SER A 90 -1.55 13.22 -2.56
CA SER A 90 -0.42 13.48 -1.66
C SER A 90 0.44 12.27 -1.33
N VAL A 91 0.05 11.06 -1.74
CA VAL A 91 0.80 9.83 -1.50
C VAL A 91 1.70 9.54 -2.69
N ARG A 92 3.01 9.45 -2.45
CA ARG A 92 3.99 9.08 -3.46
C ARG A 92 4.12 7.56 -3.52
N PHE A 93 3.91 7.01 -4.71
CA PHE A 93 4.10 5.59 -4.97
C PHE A 93 5.56 5.32 -5.35
N LEU A 94 6.20 4.42 -4.63
CA LEU A 94 7.59 4.02 -4.82
C LEU A 94 7.66 2.79 -5.73
N SER A 95 8.63 2.80 -6.64
CA SER A 95 8.98 1.67 -7.48
C SER A 95 9.92 0.69 -6.76
N PRO A 96 10.03 -0.58 -7.20
CA PRO A 96 10.96 -1.55 -6.62
C PRO A 96 12.42 -1.04 -6.56
N SER A 97 12.86 -0.28 -7.56
CA SER A 97 14.21 0.30 -7.62
C SER A 97 14.45 1.37 -6.55
N GLU A 98 13.40 2.03 -6.05
CA GLU A 98 13.49 3.02 -4.95
C GLU A 98 13.44 2.36 -3.57
N LEU A 99 12.84 1.16 -3.47
CA LEU A 99 12.70 0.40 -2.23
C LEU A 99 13.94 -0.45 -1.91
N THR A 100 14.65 -0.88 -2.94
CA THR A 100 15.87 -1.68 -2.83
C THR A 100 17.06 -0.75 -3.03
N ARG A 101 17.64 -0.24 -1.93
CA ARG A 101 18.92 0.46 -2.00
C ARG A 101 20.04 -0.59 -1.99
N ASP A 102 20.87 -0.57 -3.04
CA ASP A 102 22.18 -1.23 -3.09
C ASP A 102 23.08 -0.70 -1.95
#